data_AF-A0A173H039-F1
#
_entry.id   AF-A0A173H039-F1
#
_cell.length_a   1.000
_cell.length_b   1.000
_cell.length_c   1.000
_cell.angle_alpha   90.00
_cell.angle_beta   90.00
_cell.angle_gamma   90.00
#
_symmetry.space_group_name_H-M   'P 1'
#
loop_
_entity.id
_entity.type
_entity.pdbx_description
1 polymer ?
#
loop_
_entity_poly.entity_id
_entity_poly.type
_entity_poly.pdbx_seq_one_letter_code
_entity_poly.pdbx_strand_id
1 'polypeptide(L)'
;MISMSPVPEFAIRSMYEHMIRLVATGHESNYSALIADSRCATEAQARKAIALIEHDPMQWQTSTILGYAMGCASSALENAILRLTGKSFQTLSLDARMRWVRRALASGDTDSYVGTLRAYGFRPSSRFVSEYCRRFGEYPSATYRRNPHSTGAYDGGEAAFFDPLSVSALDEFIAQRLTEAISLKDVAQHVGLSEFETIATFKERFSRTPMQYVSERKLEKARWMLRHTSESLASIAIECGFGSQSYLTTQIKRYYGVTPRQLRLSAGSHAA
;
A
#
# COMPACT_ATOMS: atom_id res chain seq x y z
N MET A 1 11.32 74.92 -27.23
CA MET A 1 11.40 73.56 -26.65
C MET A 1 10.15 73.36 -25.80
N ILE A 2 9.14 72.65 -26.31
CA ILE A 2 7.91 72.35 -25.57
C ILE A 2 8.23 71.17 -24.65
N SER A 3 8.38 71.45 -23.35
CA SER A 3 8.53 70.42 -22.32
C SER A 3 7.17 69.75 -22.15
N MET A 4 7.01 68.56 -22.73
CA MET A 4 5.83 67.74 -22.48
C MET A 4 5.94 67.20 -21.05
N SER A 5 5.02 67.64 -20.19
CA SER A 5 4.91 67.14 -18.83
C SER A 5 4.72 65.60 -18.86
N PRO A 6 5.37 64.85 -17.97
CA PRO A 6 5.26 63.40 -17.96
C PRO A 6 3.80 62.98 -17.71
N VAL A 7 3.38 61.92 -18.40
CA VAL A 7 2.01 61.40 -18.32
C VAL A 7 1.67 61.09 -16.85
N PRO A 8 0.54 61.57 -16.32
CA PRO A 8 0.15 61.33 -14.94
C PRO A 8 0.07 59.83 -14.63
N GLU A 9 0.62 59.42 -13.50
CA GLU A 9 0.76 58.02 -13.10
C GLU A 9 -0.60 57.28 -13.02
N PHE A 10 -1.68 58.00 -12.69
CA PHE A 10 -3.03 57.44 -12.69
C PHE A 10 -3.50 57.03 -14.09
N ALA A 11 -3.09 57.74 -15.14
CA ALA A 11 -3.47 57.44 -16.52
C ALA A 11 -2.77 56.17 -16.99
N ILE A 12 -1.50 56.01 -16.61
CA ILE A 12 -0.72 54.78 -16.86
C ILE A 12 -1.38 53.60 -16.15
N ARG A 13 -1.73 53.74 -14.86
CA ARG A 13 -2.40 52.69 -14.08
C ARG A 13 -3.77 52.31 -14.64
N SER A 14 -4.58 53.31 -15.03
CA SER A 14 -5.90 53.09 -15.64
C SER A 14 -5.78 52.36 -16.98
N MET A 15 -4.76 52.67 -17.78
CA MET A 15 -4.49 51.98 -19.03
C MET A 15 -4.07 50.52 -18.79
N TYR A 16 -3.23 50.24 -17.79
CA TYR A 16 -2.89 48.87 -17.40
C TYR A 16 -4.10 48.08 -16.90
N GLU A 17 -4.92 48.66 -16.03
CA GLU A 17 -6.14 48.01 -15.54
C GLU A 17 -7.11 47.72 -16.70
N HIS A 18 -7.26 48.65 -17.65
CA HIS A 18 -8.08 48.46 -18.83
C HIS A 18 -7.52 47.39 -19.78
N MET A 19 -6.21 47.35 -20.00
CA MET A 19 -5.55 46.30 -20.80
C MET A 19 -5.70 44.92 -20.16
N ILE A 20 -5.55 44.81 -18.83
CA ILE A 20 -5.79 43.56 -18.10
C ILE A 20 -7.25 43.13 -18.25
N ARG A 21 -8.20 44.09 -18.18
CA ARG A 21 -9.63 43.82 -18.37
C ARG A 21 -9.91 43.32 -19.79
N LEU A 22 -9.34 43.94 -20.81
CA LEU A 22 -9.45 43.52 -22.22
C LEU A 22 -8.89 42.11 -22.45
N VAL A 23 -7.72 41.80 -21.88
CA VAL A 23 -7.11 40.46 -21.92
C VAL A 23 -7.94 39.44 -21.14
N ALA A 24 -8.61 39.84 -20.06
CA ALA A 24 -9.47 38.93 -19.30
C ALA A 24 -10.83 38.68 -19.97
N THR A 25 -11.38 39.64 -20.72
CA THR A 25 -12.81 39.61 -21.10
C THR A 25 -13.14 39.65 -22.60
N GLY A 26 -12.21 39.80 -23.57
CA GLY A 26 -12.68 40.02 -24.94
C GLY A 26 -11.77 39.84 -26.16
N HIS A 27 -10.58 39.24 -26.08
CA HIS A 27 -9.79 38.97 -27.30
C HIS A 27 -10.32 37.71 -28.05
N GLU A 28 -10.37 37.70 -29.38
CA GLU A 28 -10.80 36.48 -30.13
C GLU A 28 -9.86 35.27 -29.94
N SER A 29 -8.56 35.53 -29.72
CA SER A 29 -7.56 34.53 -29.34
C SER A 29 -7.54 34.20 -27.84
N ASN A 30 -8.49 34.76 -27.09
CA ASN A 30 -8.55 34.61 -25.66
C ASN A 30 -9.11 33.23 -25.33
N TYR A 31 -8.20 32.33 -24.96
CA TYR A 31 -8.50 31.03 -24.34
C TYR A 31 -9.38 31.16 -23.09
N SER A 32 -9.74 32.37 -22.64
CA SER A 32 -10.87 32.63 -21.74
C SER A 32 -12.13 31.81 -22.06
N ALA A 33 -12.48 31.57 -23.33
CA ALA A 33 -13.59 30.68 -23.69
C ALA A 33 -13.29 29.20 -23.41
N LEU A 34 -12.03 28.77 -23.47
CA LEU A 34 -11.56 27.42 -23.07
C LEU A 34 -11.38 27.30 -21.54
N ILE A 35 -11.16 28.40 -20.84
CA ILE A 35 -11.14 28.49 -19.37
C ILE A 35 -12.59 28.55 -18.84
N ALA A 36 -13.47 29.28 -19.53
CA ALA A 36 -14.90 29.44 -19.24
C ALA A 36 -15.74 28.25 -19.73
N ASP A 37 -15.31 27.49 -20.75
CA ASP A 37 -15.83 26.16 -21.10
C ASP A 37 -15.28 25.08 -20.17
N SER A 38 -15.10 25.43 -18.91
CA SER A 38 -15.33 24.47 -17.84
C SER A 38 -16.85 24.31 -17.74
N ARG A 39 -17.44 23.48 -18.61
CA ARG A 39 -18.74 22.85 -18.32
C ARG A 39 -18.58 22.11 -16.99
N CYS A 40 -18.75 22.84 -15.89
CA CYS A 40 -18.64 22.33 -14.54
C CYS A 40 -19.65 21.19 -14.50
N ALA A 41 -19.19 19.97 -14.23
CA ALA A 41 -20.11 18.86 -14.10
C ALA A 41 -21.08 19.25 -12.98
N THR A 42 -22.36 19.32 -13.31
CA THR A 42 -23.41 19.66 -12.35
C THR A 42 -23.38 18.64 -11.21
N GLU A 43 -23.84 19.04 -10.04
CA GLU A 43 -23.96 18.12 -8.91
C GLU A 43 -24.83 16.89 -9.27
N ALA A 44 -25.86 17.09 -10.10
CA ALA A 44 -26.69 16.00 -10.63
C ALA A 44 -25.88 15.01 -11.49
N GLN A 45 -25.01 15.50 -12.39
CA GLN A 45 -24.13 14.66 -13.20
C GLN A 45 -23.13 13.89 -12.31
N ALA A 46 -22.56 14.55 -11.31
CA ALA A 46 -21.62 13.90 -10.40
C ALA A 46 -22.29 12.84 -9.50
N ARG A 47 -23.49 13.11 -8.97
CA ARG A 47 -24.30 12.11 -8.24
C ARG A 47 -24.67 10.92 -9.11
N LYS A 48 -25.08 11.17 -10.37
CA LYS A 48 -25.37 10.10 -11.34
C LYS A 48 -24.13 9.27 -11.66
N ALA A 49 -22.99 9.92 -11.88
CA ALA A 49 -21.71 9.28 -12.10
C ALA A 49 -21.29 8.40 -10.92
N ILE A 50 -21.46 8.88 -9.68
CA ILE A 50 -21.20 8.08 -8.47
C ILE A 50 -22.09 6.84 -8.45
N ALA A 51 -23.41 7.01 -8.67
CA ALA A 51 -24.35 5.89 -8.69
C ALA A 51 -23.99 4.84 -9.76
N LEU A 52 -23.53 5.29 -10.94
CA LEU A 52 -23.05 4.39 -12.00
C LEU A 52 -21.81 3.60 -11.58
N ILE A 53 -20.82 4.26 -10.96
CA ILE A 53 -19.61 3.59 -10.47
C ILE A 53 -19.95 2.57 -9.37
N GLU A 54 -20.90 2.90 -8.48
CA GLU A 54 -21.30 1.99 -7.40
C GLU A 54 -22.09 0.78 -7.92
N HIS A 55 -22.91 0.97 -8.94
CA HIS A 55 -23.72 -0.08 -9.54
C HIS A 55 -22.89 -1.04 -10.38
N ASP A 56 -22.04 -0.54 -11.29
CA ASP A 56 -21.19 -1.39 -12.12
C ASP A 56 -19.79 -0.78 -12.29
N PRO A 57 -18.87 -1.03 -11.35
CA PRO A 57 -17.56 -0.41 -11.39
C PRO A 57 -16.67 -0.96 -12.53
N MET A 58 -17.01 -2.11 -13.12
CA MET A 58 -16.20 -2.71 -14.20
C MET A 58 -16.52 -2.10 -15.56
N GLN A 59 -17.72 -1.55 -15.73
CA GLN A 59 -18.09 -0.75 -16.91
C GLN A 59 -17.41 0.63 -16.89
N TRP A 60 -17.24 1.23 -15.71
CA TRP A 60 -16.79 2.63 -15.55
C TRP A 60 -15.35 2.71 -15.00
N GLN A 61 -14.39 2.08 -15.68
CA GLN A 61 -13.00 1.99 -15.20
C GLN A 61 -12.20 3.30 -15.31
N THR A 62 -12.56 4.16 -16.28
CA THR A 62 -11.86 5.42 -16.51
C THR A 62 -12.81 6.60 -16.44
N SER A 63 -12.32 7.71 -15.90
CA SER A 63 -13.07 8.97 -15.81
C SER A 63 -13.40 9.54 -17.19
N THR A 64 -12.64 9.18 -18.23
CA THR A 64 -12.90 9.53 -19.63
C THR A 64 -14.20 8.89 -20.14
N ILE A 65 -14.38 7.58 -19.92
CA ILE A 65 -15.59 6.86 -20.35
C ILE A 65 -16.82 7.44 -19.63
N LEU A 66 -16.67 7.71 -18.32
CA LEU A 66 -17.74 8.28 -17.53
C LEU A 66 -18.06 9.73 -17.92
N GLY A 67 -17.03 10.54 -18.19
CA GLY A 67 -17.18 11.90 -18.69
C GLY A 67 -17.93 11.95 -20.02
N TYR A 68 -17.57 11.06 -20.96
CA TYR A 68 -18.28 10.92 -22.23
C TYR A 68 -19.76 10.57 -22.02
N ALA A 69 -20.06 9.59 -21.17
CA ALA A 69 -21.44 9.20 -20.88
C ALA A 69 -22.25 10.31 -20.18
N MET A 70 -21.61 11.15 -19.36
CA MET A 70 -22.24 12.27 -18.68
C MET A 70 -22.30 13.55 -19.53
N GLY A 71 -21.68 13.56 -20.71
CA GLY A 71 -21.63 14.72 -21.60
C GLY A 71 -20.75 15.86 -21.07
N CYS A 72 -19.75 15.56 -20.24
CA CYS A 72 -18.86 16.55 -19.62
C CYS A 72 -17.39 16.15 -19.71
N ALA A 73 -16.49 17.13 -19.57
CA ALA A 73 -15.05 16.85 -19.48
C ALA A 73 -14.73 15.96 -18.26
N SER A 74 -13.83 15.00 -18.41
CA SER A 74 -13.44 14.07 -17.34
C SER A 74 -12.86 14.80 -16.13
N SER A 75 -12.02 15.83 -16.35
CA SER A 75 -11.46 16.67 -15.30
C SER A 75 -12.54 17.45 -14.53
N ALA A 76 -13.58 17.94 -15.22
CA ALA A 76 -14.70 18.63 -14.58
C ALA A 76 -15.52 17.67 -13.71
N LEU A 77 -15.72 16.44 -14.18
CA LEU A 77 -16.41 15.39 -13.44
C LEU A 77 -15.61 14.94 -12.21
N GLU A 78 -14.30 14.70 -12.36
CA GLU A 78 -13.43 14.32 -11.25
C GLU A 78 -13.43 15.38 -10.13
N ASN A 79 -13.35 16.66 -10.51
CA ASN A 79 -13.45 17.76 -9.57
C ASN A 79 -14.81 17.81 -8.87
N ALA A 80 -15.91 17.58 -9.59
CA ALA A 80 -17.24 17.55 -8.99
C ALA A 80 -17.42 16.37 -8.02
N ILE A 81 -16.93 15.18 -8.37
CA ILE A 81 -16.91 14.00 -7.49
C ILE A 81 -16.08 14.27 -6.24
N LEU A 82 -14.90 14.87 -6.40
CA LEU A 82 -14.02 15.22 -5.28
C LEU A 82 -14.69 16.21 -4.33
N ARG A 83 -15.37 17.23 -4.85
CA ARG A 83 -16.12 18.20 -4.03
C ARG A 83 -17.26 17.56 -3.24
N LEU A 84 -17.99 16.62 -3.84
CA LEU A 84 -19.15 15.99 -3.20
C LEU A 84 -18.77 14.91 -2.19
N THR A 85 -17.72 14.14 -2.47
CA THR A 85 -17.38 12.93 -1.68
C THR A 85 -16.13 13.08 -0.84
N GLY A 86 -15.31 14.12 -1.10
CA GLY A 86 -13.96 14.25 -0.54
C GLY A 86 -12.97 13.22 -1.08
N LYS A 87 -13.37 12.37 -2.03
CA LYS A 87 -12.55 11.28 -2.58
C LYS A 87 -12.29 11.47 -4.07
N SER A 88 -11.10 11.05 -4.51
CA SER A 88 -10.79 10.98 -5.94
C SER A 88 -11.63 9.91 -6.64
N PHE A 89 -11.81 10.06 -7.96
CA PHE A 89 -12.46 9.03 -8.78
C PHE A 89 -11.79 7.65 -8.62
N GLN A 90 -10.45 7.61 -8.59
CA GLN A 90 -9.69 6.36 -8.43
C GLN A 90 -10.00 5.67 -7.10
N THR A 91 -10.05 6.45 -6.01
CA THR A 91 -10.41 5.94 -4.68
C THR A 91 -11.84 5.40 -4.67
N LEU A 92 -12.78 6.13 -5.27
CA LEU A 92 -14.19 5.76 -5.30
C LEU A 92 -14.43 4.50 -6.16
N SER A 93 -13.78 4.40 -7.31
CA SER A 93 -13.80 3.20 -8.17
C SER A 93 -13.17 2.00 -7.47
N LEU A 94 -12.05 2.18 -6.77
CA LEU A 94 -11.43 1.11 -5.97
C LEU A 94 -12.36 0.65 -4.83
N ASP A 95 -13.00 1.57 -4.12
CA ASP A 95 -13.99 1.28 -3.07
C ASP A 95 -15.19 0.49 -3.61
N ALA A 96 -15.72 0.88 -4.77
CA ALA A 96 -16.81 0.17 -5.43
C ALA A 96 -16.37 -1.25 -5.87
N ARG A 97 -15.24 -1.39 -6.57
CA ARG A 97 -14.72 -2.71 -6.99
C ARG A 97 -14.46 -3.64 -5.80
N MET A 98 -13.89 -3.14 -4.71
CA MET A 98 -13.64 -3.93 -3.49
C MET A 98 -14.94 -4.44 -2.84
N ARG A 99 -16.00 -3.61 -2.81
CA ARG A 99 -17.33 -4.04 -2.31
C ARG A 99 -17.92 -5.14 -3.18
N TRP A 100 -17.80 -5.00 -4.49
CA TRP A 100 -18.27 -6.00 -5.45
C TRP A 100 -17.49 -7.31 -5.34
N VAL A 101 -16.17 -7.27 -5.20
CA VAL A 101 -15.36 -8.46 -4.91
C VAL A 101 -15.83 -9.15 -3.64
N ARG A 102 -16.04 -8.41 -2.55
CA ARG A 102 -16.53 -8.99 -1.29
C ARG A 102 -17.88 -9.68 -1.49
N ARG A 103 -18.80 -9.07 -2.24
CA ARG A 103 -20.10 -9.67 -2.55
C ARG A 103 -19.94 -10.94 -3.38
N ALA A 104 -19.17 -10.90 -4.46
CA ALA A 104 -18.95 -12.03 -5.35
C ALA A 104 -18.24 -13.20 -4.65
N LEU A 105 -17.27 -12.90 -3.77
CA LEU A 105 -16.61 -13.90 -2.93
C LEU A 105 -17.60 -14.59 -1.97
N ALA A 106 -18.64 -13.89 -1.51
CA ALA A 106 -19.65 -14.43 -0.60
C ALA A 106 -20.80 -15.15 -1.32
N SER A 107 -21.21 -14.68 -2.49
CA SER A 107 -22.32 -15.26 -3.27
C SER A 107 -21.93 -16.50 -4.05
N GLY A 108 -20.66 -16.59 -4.47
CA GLY A 108 -20.17 -17.72 -5.26
C GLY A 108 -20.49 -17.64 -6.74
N ASP A 109 -20.54 -16.44 -7.31
CA ASP A 109 -20.79 -16.21 -8.73
C ASP A 109 -19.74 -16.86 -9.66
N THR A 110 -18.61 -17.34 -9.13
CA THR A 110 -17.52 -17.94 -9.91
C THR A 110 -16.92 -19.15 -9.18
N ASP A 111 -16.60 -20.20 -9.93
CA ASP A 111 -16.08 -21.47 -9.41
C ASP A 111 -14.71 -21.38 -8.70
N SER A 112 -13.99 -20.25 -8.87
CA SER A 112 -12.65 -20.07 -8.32
C SER A 112 -12.46 -18.71 -7.65
N TYR A 113 -11.79 -18.71 -6.50
CA TYR A 113 -11.34 -17.52 -5.78
C TYR A 113 -10.52 -16.57 -6.69
N VAL A 114 -9.54 -17.12 -7.40
CA VAL A 114 -8.67 -16.33 -8.30
C VAL A 114 -9.47 -15.82 -9.50
N GLY A 115 -10.40 -16.63 -10.02
CA GLY A 115 -11.31 -16.23 -11.09
C GLY A 115 -12.15 -15.01 -10.69
N THR A 116 -12.71 -15.05 -9.47
CA THR A 116 -13.49 -13.94 -8.91
C THR A 116 -12.67 -12.66 -8.83
N LEU A 117 -11.44 -12.73 -8.29
CA LEU A 117 -10.58 -11.54 -8.19
C LEU A 117 -10.24 -10.95 -9.57
N ARG A 118 -9.90 -11.80 -10.54
CA ARG A 118 -9.55 -11.37 -11.91
C ARG A 118 -10.74 -10.73 -12.61
N ALA A 119 -11.95 -11.23 -12.39
CA ALA A 119 -13.18 -10.65 -12.96
C ALA A 119 -13.39 -9.19 -12.56
N TYR A 120 -12.91 -8.77 -11.39
CA TYR A 120 -12.98 -7.39 -10.91
C TYR A 120 -11.65 -6.61 -11.04
N GLY A 121 -10.72 -7.14 -11.84
CA GLY A 121 -9.43 -6.48 -12.13
C GLY A 121 -8.42 -6.54 -10.99
N PHE A 122 -8.56 -7.48 -10.06
CA PHE A 122 -7.60 -7.71 -8.98
C PHE A 122 -6.75 -8.96 -9.22
N ARG A 123 -5.51 -8.89 -8.74
CA ARG A 123 -4.64 -10.07 -8.61
C ARG A 123 -4.50 -10.41 -7.13
N PRO A 124 -4.46 -11.71 -6.77
CA PRO A 124 -4.13 -12.12 -5.42
C PRO A 124 -2.72 -11.62 -5.11
N SER A 125 -2.66 -10.60 -4.27
CA SER A 125 -1.44 -9.91 -3.88
C SER A 125 -1.59 -9.44 -2.45
N SER A 126 -0.49 -9.32 -1.74
CA SER A 126 -0.44 -8.84 -0.36
C SER A 126 -1.00 -7.43 -0.22
N ARG A 127 -0.78 -6.55 -1.21
CA ARG A 127 -1.39 -5.22 -1.27
C ARG A 127 -2.92 -5.29 -1.33
N PHE A 128 -3.46 -6.20 -2.14
CA PHE A 128 -4.92 -6.42 -2.21
C PHE A 128 -5.46 -6.93 -0.87
N VAL A 129 -4.82 -7.94 -0.28
CA VAL A 129 -5.24 -8.52 1.01
C VAL A 129 -5.21 -7.45 2.10
N SER A 130 -4.14 -6.66 2.17
CA SER A 130 -3.99 -5.58 3.16
C SER A 130 -5.07 -4.52 3.01
N GLU A 131 -5.34 -4.06 1.78
CA GLU A 131 -6.42 -3.10 1.52
C GLU A 131 -7.79 -3.69 1.83
N TYR A 132 -8.03 -4.97 1.52
CA TYR A 132 -9.28 -5.64 1.84
C TYR A 132 -9.51 -5.74 3.36
N CYS A 133 -8.50 -6.19 4.10
CA CYS A 133 -8.56 -6.29 5.56
C CYS A 133 -8.75 -4.91 6.21
N ARG A 134 -8.04 -3.89 5.74
CA ARG A 134 -8.18 -2.52 6.22
C ARG A 134 -9.61 -1.99 6.07
N ARG A 135 -10.30 -2.38 5.01
CA ARG A 135 -11.65 -1.89 4.67
C ARG A 135 -12.76 -2.70 5.33
N PHE A 136 -12.59 -4.02 5.44
CA PHE A 136 -13.67 -4.92 5.85
C PHE A 136 -13.43 -5.62 7.19
N GLY A 137 -12.24 -5.48 7.78
CA GLY A 137 -11.88 -6.08 9.07
C GLY A 137 -11.74 -7.61 9.03
N GLU A 138 -11.80 -8.23 7.85
CA GLU A 138 -11.70 -9.67 7.64
C GLU A 138 -10.87 -10.00 6.40
N TYR A 139 -10.31 -11.20 6.35
CA TYR A 139 -9.54 -11.66 5.20
C TYR A 139 -10.47 -12.06 4.04
N PRO A 140 -10.06 -11.85 2.77
CA PRO A 140 -10.84 -12.30 1.62
C PRO A 140 -11.17 -13.80 1.64
N SER A 141 -10.26 -14.62 2.19
CA SER A 141 -10.45 -16.06 2.36
C SER A 141 -11.52 -16.41 3.39
N ALA A 142 -11.71 -15.58 4.43
CA ALA A 142 -12.78 -15.74 5.39
C ALA A 142 -14.14 -15.43 4.75
N THR A 143 -14.21 -14.39 3.92
CA THR A 143 -15.40 -14.09 3.11
C THR A 143 -15.72 -15.24 2.16
N TYR A 144 -14.72 -15.77 1.45
CA TYR A 144 -14.91 -16.86 0.49
C TYR A 144 -15.36 -18.17 1.16
N ARG A 145 -14.96 -18.45 2.40
CA ARG A 145 -15.45 -19.63 3.16
C ARG A 145 -16.93 -19.61 3.46
N ARG A 146 -17.59 -18.44 3.42
CA ARG A 146 -19.05 -18.34 3.62
C ARG A 146 -19.84 -18.71 2.37
N ASN A 147 -19.16 -18.89 1.24
CA ASN A 147 -19.77 -19.24 -0.04
C ASN A 147 -20.30 -20.70 -0.01
N PRO A 148 -21.60 -20.93 -0.32
CA PRO A 148 -22.17 -22.28 -0.42
C PRO A 148 -21.51 -23.14 -1.51
N HIS A 149 -20.96 -22.51 -2.53
CA HIS A 149 -20.32 -23.13 -3.69
C HIS A 149 -18.80 -23.18 -3.58
N SER A 150 -18.22 -22.97 -2.39
CA SER A 150 -16.78 -23.19 -2.20
C SER A 150 -16.48 -24.69 -2.35
N THR A 151 -16.21 -25.13 -3.57
CA THR A 151 -15.63 -26.46 -3.81
C THR A 151 -14.38 -26.52 -2.94
N GLY A 152 -14.31 -27.48 -2.00
CA GLY A 152 -13.22 -27.60 -1.02
C GLY A 152 -11.80 -27.75 -1.59
N ALA A 153 -11.65 -27.64 -2.91
CA ALA A 153 -10.40 -27.50 -3.63
C ALA A 153 -10.05 -26.01 -3.80
N TYR A 154 -9.45 -25.43 -2.77
CA TYR A 154 -8.69 -24.19 -2.86
C TYR A 154 -7.50 -24.39 -3.81
N ASP A 155 -7.67 -24.08 -5.10
CA ASP A 155 -6.67 -24.25 -6.17
C ASP A 155 -5.52 -23.21 -6.14
N GLY A 156 -5.42 -22.47 -5.03
CA GLY A 156 -4.30 -21.59 -4.71
C GLY A 156 -3.74 -22.05 -3.37
N GLY A 157 -2.83 -23.02 -3.41
CA GLY A 157 -2.22 -23.62 -2.22
C GLY A 157 -1.76 -22.60 -1.20
N GLU A 158 -1.93 -22.92 0.09
CA GLU A 158 -1.43 -22.35 1.36
C GLU A 158 -1.18 -20.83 1.51
N ALA A 159 -0.69 -20.12 0.49
CA ALA A 159 -0.38 -18.70 0.46
C ALA A 159 -1.58 -17.75 0.69
N ALA A 160 -2.82 -18.22 0.62
CA ALA A 160 -4.02 -17.41 0.89
C ALA A 160 -4.48 -17.42 2.37
N PHE A 161 -3.85 -18.25 3.21
CA PHE A 161 -4.03 -18.28 4.67
C PHE A 161 -2.97 -17.47 5.43
N PHE A 162 -1.90 -17.08 4.75
CA PHE A 162 -0.82 -16.33 5.35
C PHE A 162 -1.28 -14.88 5.49
N ASP A 163 -1.61 -14.48 6.72
CA ASP A 163 -1.28 -13.11 7.11
C ASP A 163 0.25 -13.02 6.94
N PRO A 164 0.77 -12.26 5.98
CA PRO A 164 2.21 -12.15 5.82
C PRO A 164 2.86 -11.45 7.03
N LEU A 165 2.06 -10.83 7.91
CA LEU A 165 2.46 -10.32 9.22
C LEU A 165 2.19 -11.31 10.37
N SER A 166 1.77 -12.54 10.08
CA SER A 166 1.73 -13.61 11.08
C SER A 166 3.14 -13.90 11.56
N VAL A 167 3.29 -14.10 12.88
CA VAL A 167 4.57 -14.49 13.48
C VAL A 167 5.12 -15.74 12.80
N SER A 168 4.28 -16.74 12.54
CA SER A 168 4.72 -17.99 11.90
C SER A 168 5.24 -17.77 10.47
N ALA A 169 4.59 -16.87 9.72
CA ALA A 169 4.96 -16.56 8.34
C ALA A 169 6.30 -15.83 8.26
N LEU A 170 6.45 -14.81 9.10
CA LEU A 170 7.68 -14.04 9.20
C LEU A 170 8.84 -14.91 9.70
N ASP A 171 8.58 -15.78 10.68
CA ASP A 171 9.60 -16.66 11.24
C ASP A 171 10.06 -17.70 10.22
N GLU A 172 9.14 -18.25 9.42
CA GLU A 172 9.48 -19.17 8.33
C GLU A 172 10.27 -18.46 7.22
N PHE A 173 9.84 -17.27 6.79
CA PHE A 173 10.58 -16.47 5.81
C PHE A 173 12.01 -16.16 6.26
N ILE A 174 12.17 -15.76 7.53
CA ILE A 174 13.49 -15.49 8.10
C ILE A 174 14.31 -16.77 8.23
N ALA A 175 13.69 -17.89 8.63
CA ALA A 175 14.35 -19.19 8.74
C ALA A 175 14.89 -19.69 7.39
N GLN A 176 14.13 -19.51 6.31
CA GLN A 176 14.54 -19.92 4.97
C GLN A 176 15.69 -19.08 4.39
N ARG A 177 15.88 -17.84 4.85
CA ARG A 177 16.89 -16.89 4.34
C ARG A 177 17.88 -16.42 5.39
N LEU A 178 18.06 -17.21 6.45
CA LEU A 178 18.78 -16.78 7.65
C LEU A 178 20.28 -16.57 7.40
N THR A 179 20.85 -17.35 6.49
CA THR A 179 22.24 -17.26 5.99
C THR A 179 22.47 -16.04 5.09
N GLU A 180 21.42 -15.49 4.48
CA GLU A 180 21.50 -14.37 3.56
C GLU A 180 21.33 -13.02 4.27
N ALA A 181 21.75 -11.96 3.58
CA ALA A 181 21.53 -10.58 4.02
C ALA A 181 20.09 -10.16 3.69
N ILE A 182 19.16 -10.37 4.63
CA ILE A 182 17.78 -9.91 4.51
C ILE A 182 17.75 -8.38 4.62
N SER A 183 17.29 -7.69 3.59
CA SER A 183 17.11 -6.23 3.59
C SER A 183 15.67 -5.83 3.95
N LEU A 184 15.46 -4.54 4.28
CA LEU A 184 14.12 -4.00 4.51
C LEU A 184 13.22 -4.18 3.27
N LYS A 185 13.79 -4.06 2.07
CA LYS A 185 13.09 -4.25 0.80
C LYS A 185 12.59 -5.68 0.64
N ASP A 186 13.36 -6.67 1.08
CA ASP A 186 12.97 -8.09 1.01
C ASP A 186 11.80 -8.37 1.96
N VAL A 187 11.84 -7.80 3.17
CA VAL A 187 10.73 -7.91 4.13
C VAL A 187 9.48 -7.20 3.61
N ALA A 188 9.63 -6.00 3.05
CA ALA A 188 8.54 -5.24 2.44
C ALA A 188 7.91 -5.99 1.26
N GLN A 189 8.74 -6.63 0.42
CA GLN A 189 8.27 -7.44 -0.71
C GLN A 189 7.56 -8.72 -0.24
N HIS A 190 8.09 -9.40 0.78
CA HIS A 190 7.46 -10.58 1.38
C HIS A 190 6.09 -10.24 1.95
N VAL A 191 5.99 -9.09 2.65
CA VAL A 191 4.73 -8.61 3.24
C VAL A 191 3.82 -7.91 2.23
N GLY A 192 4.37 -7.52 1.08
CA GLY A 192 3.76 -6.71 0.01
C GLY A 192 3.21 -5.36 0.44
N LEU A 193 3.95 -4.71 1.32
CA LEU A 193 3.77 -3.31 1.70
C LEU A 193 4.93 -2.48 1.14
N SER A 194 4.79 -1.15 1.11
CA SER A 194 5.96 -0.29 0.91
C SER A 194 6.90 -0.36 2.12
N GLU A 195 8.17 0.04 1.95
CA GLU A 195 9.15 0.06 3.05
C GLU A 195 8.67 0.92 4.25
N PHE A 196 8.04 2.05 3.97
CA PHE A 196 7.48 2.95 4.99
C PHE A 196 6.32 2.30 5.75
N GLU A 197 5.36 1.72 5.03
CA GLU A 197 4.21 1.02 5.63
C GLU A 197 4.66 -0.21 6.42
N THR A 198 5.69 -0.92 5.94
CA THR A 198 6.29 -2.05 6.65
C THR A 198 6.85 -1.61 7.99
N ILE A 199 7.60 -0.50 8.05
CA ILE A 199 8.12 0.05 9.31
C ILE A 199 6.98 0.44 10.26
N ALA A 200 5.96 1.15 9.75
CA ALA A 200 4.83 1.60 10.54
C ALA A 200 4.06 0.42 11.14
N THR A 201 3.76 -0.58 10.32
CA THR A 201 2.99 -1.76 10.71
C THR A 201 3.75 -2.64 11.70
N PHE A 202 5.08 -2.80 11.54
CA PHE A 202 5.90 -3.54 12.49
C PHE A 202 5.99 -2.84 13.86
N LYS A 203 6.08 -1.50 13.88
CA LYS A 203 6.03 -0.74 15.13
C LYS A 203 4.69 -0.89 15.84
N GLU A 204 3.59 -0.86 15.10
CA GLU A 204 2.25 -1.01 15.66
C GLU A 204 2.00 -2.42 16.22
N ARG A 205 2.35 -3.47 15.45
CA ARG A 205 2.06 -4.86 15.83
C ARG A 205 3.08 -5.49 16.78
N PHE A 206 4.36 -5.17 16.60
CA PHE A 206 5.46 -5.86 17.28
C PHE A 206 6.29 -4.94 18.19
N SER A 207 5.97 -3.64 18.23
CA SER A 207 6.70 -2.61 18.99
C SER A 207 8.20 -2.54 18.65
N ARG A 208 8.60 -3.04 17.48
CA ARG A 208 9.98 -3.10 16.99
C ARG A 208 10.03 -2.87 15.50
N THR A 209 11.18 -2.47 14.96
CA THR A 209 11.36 -2.29 13.52
C THR A 209 11.53 -3.64 12.81
N PRO A 210 11.28 -3.74 11.49
CA PRO A 210 11.48 -4.98 10.75
C PRO A 210 12.90 -5.53 10.89
N MET A 211 13.91 -4.67 10.83
CA MET A 211 15.31 -5.07 10.97
C MET A 211 15.70 -5.48 12.39
N GLN A 212 15.04 -4.91 13.41
CA GLN A 212 15.19 -5.38 14.78
C GLN A 212 14.62 -6.79 14.92
N TYR A 213 13.41 -7.03 14.42
CA TYR A 213 12.77 -8.35 14.43
C TYR A 213 13.65 -9.43 13.80
N VAL A 214 14.18 -9.18 12.60
CA VAL A 214 15.10 -10.10 11.91
C VAL A 214 16.36 -10.37 12.75
N SER A 215 16.95 -9.33 13.33
CA SER A 215 18.16 -9.46 14.15
C SER A 215 17.91 -10.30 15.41
N GLU A 216 16.75 -10.14 16.03
CA GLU A 216 16.34 -10.92 17.20
C GLU A 216 16.18 -12.40 16.86
N ARG A 217 15.54 -12.72 15.73
CA ARG A 217 15.42 -14.11 15.25
C ARG A 217 16.76 -14.75 14.94
N LYS A 218 17.69 -14.00 14.32
CA LYS A 218 19.08 -14.46 14.12
C LYS A 218 19.79 -14.74 15.46
N LEU A 219 19.57 -13.89 16.46
CA LEU A 219 20.15 -14.08 17.80
C LEU A 219 19.53 -15.23 18.58
N GLU A 220 18.23 -15.48 18.42
CA GLU A 220 17.54 -16.65 19.00
C GLU A 220 18.09 -17.95 18.42
N LYS A 221 18.27 -18.03 17.09
CA LYS A 221 18.89 -19.19 16.43
C LYS A 221 20.34 -19.40 16.89
N ALA A 222 21.14 -18.33 16.94
CA ALA A 222 22.52 -18.42 17.43
C ALA A 222 22.58 -18.88 18.88
N ARG A 223 21.68 -18.40 19.74
CA ARG A 223 21.55 -18.86 21.13
C ARG A 223 21.19 -20.33 21.20
N TRP A 224 20.25 -20.79 20.37
CA TRP A 224 19.88 -22.20 20.31
C TRP A 224 21.08 -23.06 19.90
N MET A 225 21.83 -22.70 18.86
CA MET A 225 23.03 -23.42 18.43
C MET A 225 24.09 -23.45 19.52
N LEU A 226 24.37 -22.32 20.18
CA LEU A 226 25.36 -22.25 21.27
C LEU A 226 25.05 -23.18 22.45
N ARG A 227 23.76 -23.45 22.70
CA ARG A 227 23.30 -24.31 23.79
C ARG A 227 23.21 -25.79 23.41
N HIS A 228 22.96 -26.10 22.15
CA HIS A 228 22.66 -27.47 21.71
C HIS A 228 23.74 -28.09 20.82
N THR A 229 24.71 -27.30 20.35
CA THR A 229 25.80 -27.79 19.47
C THR A 229 27.17 -27.44 20.02
N SER A 230 28.17 -28.21 19.60
CA SER A 230 29.60 -27.99 19.89
C SER A 230 30.32 -27.19 18.80
N GLU A 231 29.58 -26.56 17.88
CA GLU A 231 30.14 -25.83 16.75
C GLU A 231 31.00 -24.62 17.14
N SER A 232 31.91 -24.23 16.25
CA SER A 232 32.73 -23.04 16.46
C SER A 232 31.88 -21.78 16.37
N LEU A 233 32.28 -20.71 17.09
CA LEU A 233 31.61 -19.42 17.01
C LEU A 233 31.64 -18.82 15.60
N ALA A 234 32.68 -19.14 14.82
CA ALA A 234 32.78 -18.74 13.42
C ALA A 234 31.73 -19.45 12.55
N SER A 235 31.53 -20.76 12.74
CA SER A 235 30.49 -21.54 12.04
C SER A 235 29.10 -20.99 12.33
N ILE A 236 28.78 -20.82 13.62
CA ILE A 236 27.48 -20.30 14.07
C ILE A 236 27.23 -18.88 13.53
N ALA A 237 28.26 -18.04 13.43
CA ALA A 237 28.13 -16.70 12.86
C ALA A 237 27.73 -16.77 11.37
N ILE A 238 28.39 -17.62 10.57
CA ILE A 238 28.09 -17.78 9.14
C ILE A 238 26.68 -18.35 8.96
N GLU A 239 26.32 -19.39 9.71
CA GLU A 239 25.03 -20.07 9.55
C GLU A 239 23.85 -19.19 9.97
N CYS A 240 24.04 -18.32 10.96
CA CYS A 240 23.03 -17.33 11.34
C CYS A 240 23.09 -16.04 10.49
N GLY A 241 23.94 -15.98 9.47
CA GLY A 241 24.08 -14.84 8.57
C GLY A 241 24.64 -13.57 9.23
N PHE A 242 25.55 -13.73 10.19
CA PHE A 242 26.37 -12.66 10.75
C PHE A 242 27.69 -12.54 9.99
N GLY A 243 28.11 -11.31 9.68
CA GLY A 243 29.33 -11.06 8.89
C GLY A 243 30.64 -11.43 9.59
N SER A 244 30.66 -11.63 10.91
CA SER A 244 31.83 -12.14 11.63
C SER A 244 31.48 -12.69 13.02
N GLN A 245 32.37 -13.55 13.55
CA GLN A 245 32.31 -14.01 14.95
C GLN A 245 32.34 -12.85 15.96
N SER A 246 33.17 -11.83 15.71
CA SER A 246 33.29 -10.66 16.59
C SER A 246 31.98 -9.87 16.65
N TYR A 247 31.30 -9.74 15.50
CA TYR A 247 30.00 -9.09 15.42
C TYR A 247 28.94 -9.90 16.17
N LEU A 248 28.87 -11.23 15.96
CA LEU A 248 27.98 -12.12 16.72
C LEU A 248 28.20 -11.98 18.24
N THR A 249 29.45 -12.01 18.69
CA THR A 249 29.80 -11.91 20.11
C THR A 249 29.31 -10.59 20.72
N THR A 250 29.49 -9.49 19.99
CA THR A 250 29.05 -8.16 20.40
C THR A 250 27.52 -8.09 20.50
N GLN A 251 26.82 -8.62 19.50
CA GLN A 251 25.36 -8.62 19.47
C GLN A 251 24.76 -9.50 20.58
N ILE A 252 25.33 -10.69 20.83
CA ILE A 252 24.92 -11.56 21.94
C ILE A 252 25.10 -10.87 23.29
N LYS A 253 26.26 -10.25 23.52
CA LYS A 253 26.52 -9.54 24.78
C LYS A 253 25.57 -8.36 24.96
N ARG A 254 25.27 -7.62 23.88
CA ARG A 254 24.34 -6.49 23.90
C ARG A 254 22.90 -6.93 24.17
N TYR A 255 22.47 -8.03 23.56
CA TYR A 255 21.07 -8.47 23.62
C TYR A 255 20.75 -9.30 24.86
N TYR A 256 21.64 -10.22 25.24
CA TYR A 256 21.44 -11.16 26.35
C TYR A 256 22.21 -10.79 27.63
N GLY A 257 23.11 -9.80 27.59
CA GLY A 257 23.93 -9.39 28.73
C GLY A 257 25.05 -10.36 29.11
N VAL A 258 25.19 -11.48 28.40
CA VAL A 258 26.15 -12.55 28.70
C VAL A 258 27.02 -12.86 27.48
N THR A 259 28.19 -13.45 27.71
CA THR A 259 29.08 -13.87 26.62
C THR A 259 28.61 -15.19 25.98
N PRO A 260 28.94 -15.44 24.69
CA PRO A 260 28.63 -16.72 24.05
C PRO A 260 29.16 -17.94 24.81
N ARG A 261 30.34 -17.82 25.45
CA ARG A 261 30.92 -18.86 26.30
C ARG A 261 30.05 -19.14 27.53
N GLN A 262 29.56 -18.10 28.20
CA GLN A 262 28.65 -18.26 29.34
C GLN A 262 27.32 -18.90 28.92
N LEU A 263 26.77 -18.55 27.75
CA LEU A 263 25.57 -19.20 27.21
C LEU A 263 25.79 -20.70 27.00
N ARG A 264 26.94 -21.11 26.45
CA ARG A 264 27.29 -22.51 26.25
C ARG A 264 27.44 -23.26 27.59
N LEU A 265 28.10 -22.67 28.57
CA LEU A 265 28.27 -23.26 29.90
C LEU A 265 26.95 -23.40 30.66
N SER A 266 26.04 -22.43 30.51
CA SER A 266 24.73 -22.46 31.17
C SER A 266 23.80 -23.57 30.67
N ALA A 267 24.04 -24.13 29.48
CA ALA A 267 23.29 -25.27 28.97
C ALA A 267 23.77 -26.61 29.53
N GLY A 268 25.06 -26.72 29.88
CA GLY A 268 25.65 -27.93 30.44
C GLY A 268 25.29 -28.22 31.89
N SER A 269 24.59 -27.31 32.58
CA SER A 269 24.21 -27.46 34.00
C SER A 269 22.85 -28.15 34.22
N HIS A 270 22.20 -28.66 33.17
CA HIS A 270 20.92 -29.39 33.24
C HIS A 270 21.01 -30.84 32.73
N ALA A 271 22.22 -31.35 32.52
CA ALA A 271 22.50 -32.73 32.12
C ALA A 271 23.58 -33.34 33.04
N ALA A 272 23.34 -33.30 34.34
CA ALA A 272 24.12 -34.00 35.36
C ALA A 272 23.17 -34.89 36.18
#